data_AF-M4RJS3-F1
#
_entry.id   AF-M4RJS3-F1
#
_cell.length_a   1.000
_cell.length_b   1.000
_cell.length_c   1.000
_cell.angle_alpha   90.00
_cell.angle_beta   90.00
_cell.angle_gamma   90.00
#
_symmetry.space_group_name_H-M   'P 1'
#
loop_
_entity.id
_entity.type
_entity.pdbx_description
1 polymer ?
#
loop_
_entity_poly.entity_id
_entity_poly.type
_entity_poly.pdbx_seq_one_letter_code
_entity_poly.pdbx_strand_id
1 'polypeptide(L)' 'MSSSAVRGSLDTDTLGRSSTQIAAYWSKQVFTGKGIPTEELDNDETALAIVANNPNAIGYLDSVSVSGAVRVISLN' A
#
# COMPACT_ATOMS: atom_id res chain seq x y z
N MET A 1 -1.50 4.69 10.11
CA MET A 1 -1.27 5.76 9.11
C MET A 1 0.11 6.34 9.34
N SER A 2 1.11 5.47 9.46
CA SER A 2 2.50 5.88 9.57
C SER A 2 2.95 6.46 8.23
N SER A 3 3.70 7.55 8.25
CA SER A 3 4.16 8.23 7.03
C SER A 3 5.27 7.43 6.34
N SER A 4 4.90 6.54 5.42
CA SER A 4 5.85 5.91 4.50
C SER A 4 6.06 6.81 3.28
N ALA A 5 7.31 7.05 2.88
CA ALA A 5 7.64 7.83 1.69
C ALA A 5 7.08 7.21 0.41
N VAL A 6 7.12 5.87 0.31
CA VAL A 6 6.54 5.10 -0.80
C VAL A 6 5.04 5.32 -0.87
N ARG A 7 4.36 5.33 0.29
CA ARG A 7 2.92 5.61 0.36
C ARG A 7 2.58 7.02 -0.10
N GLY A 8 3.39 8.01 0.30
CA GLY A 8 3.21 9.39 -0.13
C GLY A 8 3.25 9.54 -1.66
N SER A 9 4.25 8.94 -2.31
CA SER A 9 4.37 8.93 -3.77
C SER A 9 3.22 8.17 -4.43
N LEU A 10 2.80 7.02 -3.88
CA LEU A 10 1.62 6.29 -4.39
C LEU A 10 0.35 7.16 -4.33
N ASP A 11 0.11 7.81 -3.19
CA ASP A 11 -1.06 8.65 -2.98
C ASP A 11 -1.09 9.80 -4.01
N THR A 12 0.02 10.51 -4.19
CA THR A 12 0.07 11.67 -5.09
C THR A 12 0.18 11.29 -6.56
N ASP A 13 1.08 10.37 -6.90
CA ASP A 13 1.51 10.13 -8.28
C ASP A 13 0.57 9.13 -8.96
N THR A 14 0.11 8.10 -8.25
CA THR A 14 -0.81 7.09 -8.79
C THR A 14 -2.28 7.44 -8.52
N LEU A 15 -2.61 7.84 -7.29
CA LEU A 15 -4.00 8.08 -6.89
C LEU A 15 -4.45 9.53 -7.11
N GLY A 16 -3.52 10.46 -7.34
CA GLY A 16 -3.82 11.88 -7.53
C GLY A 16 -4.45 12.54 -6.29
N ARG A 17 -4.18 12.01 -5.09
CA ARG A 17 -4.80 12.43 -3.83
C ARG A 17 -3.74 12.63 -2.76
N SER A 18 -3.98 13.56 -1.83
CA SER A 18 -3.11 13.66 -0.66
C SER A 18 -3.38 12.53 0.32
N SER A 19 -2.38 12.15 1.12
CA SER A 19 -2.54 11.13 2.17
C SER A 19 -3.66 11.48 3.16
N THR A 20 -3.91 12.77 3.40
CA THR A 20 -5.04 13.24 4.22
C THR A 20 -6.39 12.92 3.58
N GLN A 21 -6.52 13.07 2.25
CA GLN A 21 -7.74 12.70 1.53
C GLN A 21 -7.98 11.19 1.56
N ILE A 22 -6.91 10.39 1.46
CA ILE A 22 -6.99 8.92 1.55
C ILE A 22 -7.39 8.49 2.97
N ALA A 23 -6.80 9.11 4.00
CA ALA A 23 -7.17 8.87 5.39
C ALA A 23 -8.65 9.22 5.66
N ALA A 24 -9.13 10.35 5.13
CA ALA A 24 -10.54 10.75 5.24
C ALA A 24 -11.47 9.77 4.51
N TYR A 25 -11.06 9.26 3.34
CA TYR A 25 -11.79 8.23 2.61
C TYR A 25 -11.98 6.97 3.47
N TRP A 26 -10.90 6.45 4.06
CA TRP A 26 -10.98 5.28 4.93
C TRP A 26 -11.76 5.54 6.21
N SER A 27 -11.63 6.72 6.82
CA SER A 27 -12.45 7.12 7.97
C SER A 27 -13.95 7.03 7.66
N LYS A 28 -14.37 7.49 6.48
CA LYS A 28 -15.75 7.37 6.01
C LYS A 28 -16.17 5.91 5.76
N GLN A 29 -15.30 5.08 5.16
CA GLN A 29 -15.62 3.67 4.91
C GLN A 29 -15.79 2.87 6.21
N VAL A 30 -14.91 3.08 7.18
CA VAL A 30 -14.99 2.47 8.52
C VAL A 30 -16.27 2.90 9.21
N PHE A 31 -16.57 4.20 9.21
CA PHE A 31 -17.76 4.74 9.85
C PHE A 31 -19.06 4.19 9.23
N THR A 32 -19.06 3.92 7.92
CA THR A 32 -20.22 3.34 7.22
C THR A 32 -20.26 1.81 7.25
N GLY A 33 -19.28 1.16 7.89
CA GLY A 33 -19.17 -0.30 7.98
C GLY A 33 -18.88 -1.00 6.64
N LYS A 34 -18.46 -0.25 5.62
CA LYS A 34 -18.28 -0.73 4.23
C LYS A 34 -16.88 -1.20 3.91
N GLY A 35 -15.92 -0.98 4.80
CA GLY A 35 -14.55 -1.43 4.61
C GLY A 35 -13.67 -1.14 5.81
N ILE A 36 -12.63 -1.96 5.95
CA ILE A 36 -11.56 -1.79 6.92
C ILE A 36 -10.32 -1.38 6.10
N PRO A 37 -9.60 -0.32 6.49
CA PRO A 37 -8.34 0.01 5.85
C PRO A 37 -7.40 -1.20 5.92
N THR A 38 -6.68 -1.43 4.83
CA THR A 38 -5.69 -2.50 4.75
C THR A 38 -4.62 -2.34 5.83
N GLU A 39 -4.08 -3.47 6.28
CA GLU A 39 -2.99 -3.50 7.25
C GLU A 39 -1.76 -2.79 6.70
N GLU A 40 -1.14 -1.94 7.54
CA GLU A 40 0.12 -1.27 7.23
C GLU A 40 1.26 -2.16 7.74
N LEU A 41 2.21 -2.47 6.86
CA LEU A 41 3.41 -3.21 7.21
C LEU A 41 4.57 -2.23 7.42
N ASP A 42 5.37 -2.47 8.45
CA ASP A 42 6.45 -1.56 8.84
C ASP A 42 7.71 -1.68 7.97
N ASN A 43 7.86 -2.78 7.22
CA ASN A 43 9.08 -3.04 6.45
C ASN A 43 8.81 -3.79 5.13
N ASP A 44 9.67 -3.51 4.15
CA ASP A 44 9.57 -4.06 2.79
C ASP A 44 9.80 -5.58 2.75
N GLU A 45 10.67 -6.11 3.61
CA GLU A 45 11.00 -7.54 3.66
C GLU A 45 9.80 -8.38 4.12
N THR A 46 9.05 -7.90 5.11
CA THR A 46 7.79 -8.53 5.57
C THR A 46 6.72 -8.39 4.50
N ALA A 47 6.64 -7.24 3.81
CA ALA A 47 5.72 -7.07 2.69
C ALA A 47 6.00 -8.07 1.55
N LEU A 48 7.26 -8.25 1.18
CA LEU A 48 7.69 -9.26 0.21
C LEU A 48 7.35 -10.68 0.65
N ALA A 49 7.63 -11.04 1.90
CA ALA A 49 7.30 -12.35 2.43
C ALA A 49 5.79 -12.60 2.40
N ILE A 50 4.97 -11.61 2.76
CA ILE A 50 3.51 -11.73 2.73
C ILE A 50 3.00 -11.89 1.30
N VAL A 51 3.47 -11.07 0.35
CA VAL A 51 3.04 -11.17 -1.05
C VAL A 51 3.51 -12.48 -1.70
N ALA A 52 4.73 -12.93 -1.39
CA ALA A 52 5.25 -14.21 -1.89
C ALA A 52 4.47 -15.42 -1.35
N ASN A 53 4.03 -15.37 -0.09
CA ASN A 53 3.26 -16.45 0.54
C ASN A 53 1.75 -16.37 0.26
N ASN A 54 1.23 -15.23 -0.20
CA ASN A 54 -0.19 -15.01 -0.42
C ASN A 54 -0.44 -14.55 -1.86
N PRO A 55 -0.86 -15.45 -2.78
CA PRO A 55 -1.10 -15.11 -4.18
C PRO A 55 -2.17 -14.03 -4.43
N ASN A 56 -3.04 -13.78 -3.44
CA ASN A 56 -4.09 -12.78 -3.50
C ASN A 56 -3.71 -11.45 -2.82
N ALA A 57 -2.51 -11.35 -2.23
CA ALA A 57 -2.04 -10.13 -1.60
C ALA A 57 -1.40 -9.20 -2.64
N ILE A 58 -1.63 -7.90 -2.46
CA ILE A 58 -1.01 -6.84 -3.26
C ILE A 58 -0.42 -5.83 -2.28
N GLY A 59 0.80 -5.41 -2.53
CA GLY A 59 1.50 -4.39 -1.76
C GLY A 59 2.26 -3.44 -2.68
N TYR A 60 2.70 -2.33 -2.11
CA TYR A 60 3.61 -1.38 -2.75
C TYR A 60 4.91 -1.35 -1.96
N LEU A 61 6.03 -1.30 -2.66
CA LEU A 61 7.38 -1.24 -2.09
C LEU A 61 8.26 -0.42 -3.03
N ASP A 62 9.42 0.00 -2.52
CA ASP A 62 10.41 0.64 -3.39
C ASP A 62 10.92 -0.37 -4.44
N SER A 63 11.14 0.12 -5.65
CA SER A 63 11.72 -0.64 -6.77
C SER A 63 13.05 -1.31 -6.42
N VAL A 64 13.86 -0.71 -5.53
CA VAL A 64 15.16 -1.27 -5.11
C VAL A 64 15.01 -2.46 -4.16
N SER A 65 13.87 -2.56 -3.48
CA SER A 65 13.60 -3.60 -2.49
C SER A 65 13.03 -4.87 -3.14
N VAL A 66 12.60 -4.82 -4.40
CA VAL A 66 11.90 -5.94 -5.05
C VAL A 66 12.84 -7.13 -5.30
N SER A 67 12.39 -8.34 -4.96
CA SER A 67 13.05 -9.60 -5.34
C SER A 67 12.32 -10.30 -6.48
N GLY A 68 13.01 -11.20 -7.20
CA GLY A 68 12.42 -12.01 -8.28
C GLY A 68 11.34 -13.00 -7.84
N ALA A 69 11.01 -13.08 -6.54
CA ALA A 69 9.96 -13.93 -5.99
C ALA A 69 8.55 -13.36 -6.18
N VAL A 70 8.42 -12.08 -6.54
CA VAL A 70 7.13 -11.40 -6.72
C VAL A 70 6.97 -10.86 -8.14
N ARG A 71 5.73 -10.76 -8.61
CA ARG A 71 5.43 -10.14 -9.89
C ARG A 71 5.31 -8.63 -9.71
N VAL A 72 6.19 -7.88 -10.36
CA VAL A 72 6.18 -6.42 -10.34
C VAL A 72 5.18 -5.87 -11.36
N ILE A 73 4.39 -4.88 -10.93
CA ILE A 73 3.55 -4.06 -11.80
C ILE A 73 4.06 -2.64 -11.69
N SER A 74 4.65 -2.11 -12.76
CA SER A 74 5.07 -0.72 -12.82
C SER A 74 3.85 0.19 -12.91
N LEU A 75 3.76 1.14 -11.98
CA LEU A 75 2.81 2.24 -12.03
C LEU A 75 3.44 3.37 -12.86
N ASN A 76 2.61 4.08 -13.62
CA ASN A 76 3.02 5.08 -14.62
C ASN A 76 2.96 6.50 -14.04
#